data_AF-A0A0J0XEW6-F1
#
_entry.id   AF-A0A0J0XEW6-F1
#
_cell.length_a   1.000
_cell.length_b   1.000
_cell.length_c   1.000
_cell.angle_alpha   90.00
_cell.angle_beta   90.00
_cell.angle_gamma   90.00
#
_symmetry.space_group_name_H-M   'P 1'
#
loop_
_entity.id
_entity.type
_entity.pdbx_description
1 polymer ?
#
loop_
_entity_poly.entity_id
_entity_poly.type
_entity_poly.pdbx_seq_one_letter_code
_entity_poly.pdbx_strand_id
1 'polypeptide(L)'
;MSQSPLARKRKSLSAFSRAPSQLSRSVTAGALNEAGGPSPKPQSSSDQNAFATPPRERRSRRERDGTPTPAPRQHRIIYSPFATPPAGLSRSSSIPFDMAASAAAARQVNDRPRVATRSGSSPDKKPRFVRRKALWQRILESPGNALDTALFHVPNSVEEVLPPARWANPIALALYVVHWLLLAPLRAVKSEAVLKGEREVVDSIGNRWERRDASARSGVAGYRVAMLYTVLLFVLAGANAAWLFTRYRTYDMQLRSGKEPLRSPHASPVPAPKVRASDGPDDQLPEPDEAPLHKVARLAAKGLWVLLKWVYRSILGAVGARPPATVTGTMRGNSIQSLRVWDPPEFCLAFFCAMPPTAPLIASFLTRQHPFLTPLVLAIAAAVMSHLAACFTQLVKDRMLLSAEVMREYDQRFVYKRVFAPMVDRGVGTSDGKFAVIATLTAAVMLP
;
A
#
# COMPACT_ATOMS: atom_id res chain seq x y z
N MET A 1 -10.92 12.80 24.39
CA MET A 1 -10.09 13.22 23.25
C MET A 1 -8.95 12.22 23.07
N SER A 2 -9.19 11.11 22.36
CA SER A 2 -8.18 10.09 22.09
C SER A 2 -7.77 10.18 20.62
N GLN A 3 -6.53 10.61 20.38
CA GLN A 3 -5.95 10.62 19.04
C GLN A 3 -5.54 9.20 18.67
N SER A 4 -6.15 8.67 17.61
CA SER A 4 -5.77 7.40 16.99
C SER A 4 -4.34 7.49 16.42
N PRO A 5 -3.44 6.54 16.68
CA PRO A 5 -2.07 6.57 16.16
C PRO A 5 -1.97 6.27 14.65
N LEU A 6 -3.06 5.89 13.97
CA LEU A 6 -3.02 5.41 12.59
C LEU A 6 -3.07 6.49 11.49
N ALA A 7 -3.14 7.78 11.86
CA ALA A 7 -3.34 8.85 10.87
C ALA A 7 -2.04 9.46 10.29
N ARG A 8 -0.85 9.02 10.70
CA ARG A 8 0.41 9.55 10.14
C ARG A 8 1.03 8.56 9.15
N LYS A 9 1.17 9.05 7.92
CA LYS A 9 1.87 8.46 6.75
C LYS A 9 0.99 7.61 5.82
N ARG A 10 -0.07 8.21 5.30
CA ARG A 10 -0.44 7.96 3.89
C ARG A 10 0.66 8.56 3.00
N LYS A 11 1.67 7.75 2.65
CA LYS A 11 2.46 8.00 1.44
C LYS A 11 1.46 7.90 0.29
N SER A 12 1.21 9.01 -0.38
CA SER A 12 0.41 9.07 -1.60
C SER A 12 0.88 7.99 -2.58
N LEU A 13 -0.01 7.06 -2.92
CA LEU A 13 0.18 6.15 -4.04
C LEU A 13 0.30 7.01 -5.32
N SER A 14 1.51 7.19 -5.82
CA SER A 14 1.79 7.95 -7.04
C SER A 14 1.43 7.21 -8.33
N ALA A 15 0.64 6.13 -8.27
CA ALA A 15 0.38 5.26 -9.41
C ALA A 15 -0.75 5.75 -10.33
N PHE A 16 -1.54 6.75 -9.94
CA PHE A 16 -2.70 7.21 -10.73
C PHE A 16 -2.74 8.72 -11.03
N SER A 17 -1.68 9.47 -10.72
CA SER A 17 -1.56 10.89 -11.10
C SER A 17 -0.43 11.10 -12.12
N ARG A 18 -0.55 10.52 -13.31
CA ARG A 18 0.13 11.08 -14.48
C ARG A 18 -0.88 11.98 -15.19
N ALA A 19 -0.58 13.28 -15.23
CA ALA A 19 -1.31 14.19 -16.10
C ALA A 19 -1.23 13.68 -17.55
N PRO A 20 -2.28 13.80 -18.37
CA PRO A 20 -2.18 13.47 -19.78
C PRO A 20 -1.10 14.34 -20.41
N SER A 21 -0.06 13.68 -20.94
CA SER A 21 1.02 14.33 -21.67
C SER A 21 0.45 15.04 -22.89
N GLN A 22 0.64 16.35 -22.98
CA GLN A 22 0.47 17.11 -24.21
C GLN A 22 1.58 16.69 -25.18
N LEU A 23 1.30 15.70 -26.02
CA LEU A 23 2.13 15.27 -27.13
C LEU A 23 1.29 15.33 -28.41
N SER A 24 1.14 16.55 -28.93
CA SER A 24 0.71 16.81 -30.31
C SER A 24 1.49 18.00 -30.85
N ARG A 25 2.75 17.75 -31.23
CA ARG A 25 3.44 18.52 -32.27
C ARG A 25 3.83 17.54 -33.36
N SER A 26 2.96 17.44 -34.35
CA SER A 26 3.24 16.85 -35.66
C SER A 26 4.33 17.67 -36.34
N VAL A 27 5.50 17.09 -36.54
CA VAL A 27 6.48 17.57 -37.52
C VAL A 27 6.28 16.71 -38.75
N THR A 28 5.56 17.25 -39.73
CA THR A 28 5.54 16.76 -41.11
C THR A 28 6.86 17.16 -41.75
N ALA A 29 7.76 16.18 -41.92
CA ALA A 29 8.90 16.29 -42.82
C ALA A 29 8.54 15.58 -44.13
N GLY A 30 8.48 16.34 -45.22
CA GLY A 30 8.27 15.80 -46.56
C GLY A 30 7.98 16.91 -47.56
N ALA A 31 9.04 17.41 -48.21
CA ALA A 31 9.11 17.71 -49.65
C ALA A 31 10.29 18.64 -49.94
N LEU A 32 11.35 18.04 -50.50
CA LEU A 32 12.28 18.72 -51.39
C LEU A 32 11.54 19.08 -52.68
N ASN A 33 11.55 20.35 -53.08
CA ASN A 33 12.01 20.82 -54.40
C ASN A 33 11.49 22.23 -54.76
N GLU A 34 12.38 22.91 -55.50
CA GLU A 34 12.14 24.00 -56.46
C GLU A 34 11.85 25.43 -55.97
N ALA A 35 12.94 26.21 -56.04
CA ALA A 35 13.14 27.33 -56.96
C ALA A 35 12.10 28.48 -57.00
N GLY A 36 12.58 29.66 -56.57
CA GLY A 36 12.38 30.92 -57.32
C GLY A 36 11.21 31.81 -56.91
N GLY A 37 11.51 33.01 -56.37
CA GLY A 37 10.59 34.14 -56.41
C GLY A 37 10.59 35.03 -55.16
N PRO A 38 10.77 36.37 -55.27
CA PRO A 38 10.93 37.26 -54.13
C PRO A 38 9.61 37.67 -53.47
N SER A 39 9.70 37.85 -52.15
CA SER A 39 8.67 38.32 -51.23
C SER A 39 8.32 39.81 -51.39
N PRO A 40 7.05 40.19 -51.18
CA PRO A 40 6.71 41.51 -50.66
C PRO A 40 6.23 41.45 -49.20
N LYS A 41 6.49 42.57 -48.51
CA LYS A 41 6.16 42.93 -47.11
C LYS A 41 4.70 42.67 -46.73
N PRO A 42 4.41 42.70 -45.41
CA PRO A 42 3.40 43.66 -44.96
C PRO A 42 3.77 44.45 -43.69
N GLN A 43 3.27 45.69 -43.68
CA GLN A 43 3.21 46.65 -42.59
C GLN A 43 1.93 46.48 -41.76
N SER A 44 1.97 46.98 -40.51
CA SER A 44 0.85 47.50 -39.69
C SER A 44 -0.26 46.50 -39.31
N SER A 45 -0.99 46.59 -38.20
CA SER A 45 -1.45 47.70 -37.35
C SER A 45 -1.79 47.13 -35.95
N SER A 46 -1.46 47.83 -34.86
CA SER A 46 -2.37 48.57 -33.96
C SER A 46 -3.45 47.76 -33.20
N ASP A 47 -3.48 47.97 -31.88
CA ASP A 47 -4.64 48.15 -30.98
C ASP A 47 -4.45 47.41 -29.64
N GLN A 48 -4.01 48.14 -28.60
CA GLN A 48 -4.85 48.76 -27.58
C GLN A 48 -5.65 47.75 -26.74
N ASN A 49 -5.30 47.65 -25.45
CA ASN A 49 -6.26 47.46 -24.35
C ASN A 49 -5.59 47.78 -23.00
N ALA A 50 -5.80 49.02 -22.56
CA ALA A 50 -5.51 49.48 -21.21
C ALA A 50 -6.82 49.47 -20.41
N PHE A 51 -6.94 48.59 -19.41
CA PHE A 51 -7.98 48.67 -18.39
C PHE A 51 -7.38 49.29 -17.12
N ALA A 52 -7.47 50.61 -17.03
CA ALA A 52 -7.22 51.36 -15.79
C ALA A 52 -8.50 51.36 -14.93
N THR A 53 -8.34 51.04 -13.64
CA THR A 53 -9.40 51.11 -12.63
C THR A 53 -9.48 52.53 -12.05
N PRO A 54 -10.68 53.03 -11.66
CA PRO A 54 -10.84 54.39 -11.16
C PRO A 54 -10.44 54.52 -9.66
N PRO A 55 -9.95 55.68 -9.21
CA PRO A 55 -9.61 55.91 -7.82
C PRO A 55 -10.88 56.19 -6.99
N ARG A 56 -10.99 55.50 -5.85
CA ARG A 56 -12.12 55.61 -4.92
C ARG A 56 -11.91 56.78 -3.96
N GLU A 57 -12.87 57.70 -4.01
CA GLU A 57 -12.99 58.90 -3.19
C GLU A 57 -13.22 58.57 -1.70
N ARG A 58 -12.49 59.26 -0.82
CA ARG A 58 -12.42 58.99 0.63
C ARG A 58 -13.22 60.05 1.39
N ARG A 59 -14.50 59.79 1.66
CA ARG A 59 -15.33 60.61 2.56
C ARG A 59 -14.98 60.33 4.02
N SER A 60 -14.45 61.33 4.71
CA SER A 60 -14.31 61.39 6.16
C SER A 60 -15.66 61.74 6.81
N ARG A 61 -16.19 60.85 7.65
CA ARG A 61 -17.26 61.18 8.60
C ARG A 61 -16.75 60.96 10.02
N ARG A 62 -16.97 61.98 10.83
CA ARG A 62 -16.50 62.22 12.19
C ARG A 62 -17.68 61.95 13.14
N GLU A 63 -17.51 61.03 14.08
CA GLU A 63 -18.38 60.72 15.24
C GLU A 63 -17.53 59.76 16.11
N ARG A 64 -16.82 60.21 17.14
CA ARG A 64 -17.21 60.65 18.50
C ARG A 64 -17.88 59.53 19.34
N ASP A 65 -17.06 59.06 20.29
CA ASP A 65 -17.31 58.48 21.62
C ASP A 65 -18.10 57.17 21.81
N GLY A 66 -17.44 56.24 22.51
CA GLY A 66 -18.08 55.08 23.15
C GLY A 66 -17.21 53.82 23.17
N THR A 67 -16.38 53.66 24.21
CA THR A 67 -15.71 52.40 24.59
C THR A 67 -16.78 51.31 24.87
N PRO A 68 -16.63 50.06 24.36
CA PRO A 68 -16.12 49.00 25.23
C PRO A 68 -15.29 47.89 24.53
N THR A 69 -14.37 47.34 25.31
CA THR A 69 -13.79 45.97 25.35
C THR A 69 -13.75 45.10 24.07
N PRO A 70 -12.58 44.59 23.64
CA PRO A 70 -12.47 43.80 22.40
C PRO A 70 -12.81 42.32 22.61
N ALA A 71 -13.91 41.88 22.01
CA ALA A 71 -14.15 40.46 21.72
C ALA A 71 -13.42 40.04 20.43
N PRO A 72 -12.98 38.77 20.27
CA PRO A 72 -12.25 38.32 19.10
C PRO A 72 -13.12 38.39 17.84
N ARG A 73 -12.64 39.16 16.85
CA ARG A 73 -13.26 39.36 15.53
C ARG A 73 -13.42 38.02 14.81
N GLN A 74 -14.66 37.52 14.74
CA GLN A 74 -15.04 36.51 13.76
C GLN A 74 -15.15 37.17 12.38
N HIS A 75 -14.48 36.59 11.38
CA HIS A 75 -14.53 37.04 10.00
C HIS A 75 -15.92 36.74 9.42
N ARG A 76 -16.80 37.75 9.38
CA ARG A 76 -18.11 37.64 8.72
C ARG A 76 -17.88 37.61 7.21
N ILE A 77 -18.06 36.43 6.59
CA ILE A 77 -18.07 36.29 5.13
C ILE A 77 -19.36 36.95 4.63
N ILE A 78 -19.22 38.07 3.93
CA ILE A 78 -20.32 38.80 3.32
C ILE A 78 -20.56 38.18 1.94
N TYR A 79 -21.68 37.47 1.78
CA TYR A 79 -22.17 37.07 0.46
C TYR A 79 -22.97 38.23 -0.15
N SER A 80 -22.64 38.61 -1.38
CA SER A 80 -23.38 39.61 -2.14
C SER A 80 -24.77 39.07 -2.55
N PRO A 81 -25.87 39.82 -2.37
CA PRO A 81 -27.23 39.35 -2.61
C PRO A 81 -27.66 39.19 -4.08
N PHE A 82 -26.75 39.40 -5.06
CA PHE A 82 -27.07 39.34 -6.49
C PHE A 82 -26.25 38.31 -7.30
N ALA A 83 -25.57 37.38 -6.63
CA ALA A 83 -24.89 36.28 -7.33
C ALA A 83 -25.78 35.03 -7.31
N THR A 84 -26.60 34.86 -8.35
CA THR A 84 -27.18 33.55 -8.66
C THR A 84 -26.04 32.57 -8.93
N PRO A 85 -25.93 31.44 -8.20
CA PRO A 85 -24.85 30.50 -8.43
C PRO A 85 -25.09 29.76 -9.75
N PRO A 86 -24.09 29.65 -10.65
CA PRO A 86 -24.20 28.74 -11.79
C PRO A 86 -24.34 27.30 -11.28
N ALA A 87 -25.33 26.58 -11.81
CA ALA A 87 -25.62 25.19 -11.50
C ALA A 87 -24.51 24.28 -12.03
N GLY A 88 -23.49 24.06 -11.20
CA GLY A 88 -22.42 23.12 -11.47
C GLY A 88 -21.46 23.11 -10.30
N LEU A 89 -21.45 22.00 -9.55
CA LEU A 89 -20.44 21.60 -8.56
C LEU A 89 -20.00 22.71 -7.60
N SER A 90 -20.43 22.60 -6.34
CA SER A 90 -19.97 23.44 -5.23
C SER A 90 -18.46 23.72 -5.34
N ARG A 91 -18.07 24.97 -5.64
CA ARG A 91 -16.68 25.42 -5.75
C ARG A 91 -15.85 25.18 -4.48
N SER A 92 -16.46 24.70 -3.39
CA SER A 92 -15.77 24.27 -2.18
C SER A 92 -15.17 22.86 -2.25
N SER A 93 -15.50 22.03 -3.25
CA SER A 93 -14.96 20.66 -3.37
C SER A 93 -13.76 20.51 -4.31
N SER A 94 -13.32 21.59 -4.97
CA SER A 94 -12.23 21.56 -5.95
C SER A 94 -10.99 22.35 -5.54
N ILE A 95 -10.88 22.79 -4.28
CA ILE A 95 -9.58 23.22 -3.75
C ILE A 95 -8.88 21.92 -3.33
N PRO A 96 -7.97 21.35 -4.13
CA PRO A 96 -7.20 20.19 -3.70
C PRO A 96 -6.52 20.57 -2.38
N PHE A 97 -6.61 19.69 -1.39
CA PHE A 97 -5.89 19.88 -0.15
C PHE A 97 -4.40 19.96 -0.48
N ASP A 98 -3.88 21.17 -0.57
CA ASP A 98 -2.49 21.43 -0.90
C ASP A 98 -1.64 21.04 0.31
N MET A 99 -1.22 19.78 0.32
CA MET A 99 -0.32 19.23 1.33
C MET A 99 0.97 20.04 1.44
N ALA A 100 1.42 20.67 0.34
CA ALA A 100 2.61 21.52 0.37
C ALA A 100 2.32 22.83 1.11
N ALA A 101 1.18 23.47 0.85
CA ALA A 101 0.74 24.64 1.60
C ALA A 101 0.49 24.33 3.09
N SER A 102 -0.10 23.17 3.42
CA SER A 102 -0.32 22.75 4.81
C SER A 102 1.00 22.41 5.53
N ALA A 103 1.94 21.76 4.86
CA ALA A 103 3.27 21.49 5.39
C ALA A 103 4.09 22.78 5.56
N ALA A 104 3.99 23.72 4.62
CA ALA A 104 4.62 25.04 4.72
C ALA A 104 4.01 25.87 5.86
N ALA A 105 2.69 25.86 6.02
CA ALA A 105 2.01 26.51 7.14
C ALA A 105 2.40 25.87 8.49
N ALA A 106 2.51 24.53 8.55
CA ALA A 106 2.96 23.83 9.75
C ALA A 106 4.42 24.15 10.12
N ARG A 107 5.30 24.34 9.13
CA ARG A 107 6.68 24.82 9.35
C ARG A 107 6.69 26.27 9.82
N GLN A 108 5.91 27.15 9.20
CA GLN A 108 5.80 28.56 9.63
C GLN A 108 5.22 28.72 11.05
N VAL A 109 4.41 27.80 11.54
CA VAL A 109 3.94 27.81 12.94
C VAL A 109 5.06 27.49 13.92
N ASN A 110 6.04 26.66 13.53
CA ASN A 110 7.23 26.39 14.34
C ASN A 110 8.31 27.48 14.20
N ASP A 111 8.42 28.08 13.01
CA ASP A 111 9.41 29.12 12.70
C ASP A 111 8.93 30.53 13.05
N ARG A 112 7.65 30.74 13.35
CA ARG A 112 7.22 31.97 14.01
C ARG A 112 7.72 31.92 15.44
N PRO A 113 8.76 32.71 15.82
CA PRO A 113 9.02 32.92 17.23
C PRO A 113 7.70 33.42 17.81
N ARG A 114 7.18 32.73 18.82
CA ARG A 114 6.00 33.19 19.55
C ARG A 114 6.31 34.60 20.02
N VAL A 115 5.84 35.60 19.28
CA VAL A 115 5.79 36.98 19.72
C VAL A 115 4.79 36.92 20.85
N ALA A 116 5.33 36.71 22.05
CA ALA A 116 4.59 36.72 23.28
C ALA A 116 3.88 38.06 23.33
N THR A 117 2.56 38.03 23.18
CA THR A 117 1.70 39.12 23.61
C THR A 117 2.11 39.42 25.03
N ARG A 118 2.76 40.58 25.16
CA ARG A 118 3.39 41.11 26.36
C ARG A 118 2.27 41.54 27.30
N SER A 119 1.56 40.60 27.90
CA SER A 119 0.65 40.87 29.02
C SER A 119 1.36 40.51 30.33
N GLY A 120 1.44 41.50 31.21
CA GLY A 120 1.64 41.30 32.64
C GLY A 120 3.00 40.71 33.05
N SER A 121 3.88 41.59 33.49
CA SER A 121 5.01 41.31 34.38
C SER A 121 4.71 40.19 35.38
N SER A 122 5.27 39.00 35.14
CA SER A 122 5.49 37.99 36.17
C SER A 122 7.00 37.68 36.15
N PRO A 123 7.68 37.79 37.30
CA PRO A 123 9.13 37.83 37.36
C PRO A 123 9.74 36.46 37.04
N ASP A 124 10.80 36.49 36.23
CA ASP A 124 11.83 35.46 36.09
C ASP A 124 11.39 33.99 36.05
N LYS A 125 11.03 33.52 34.85
CA LYS A 125 11.04 32.08 34.56
C LYS A 125 12.48 31.58 34.51
N LYS A 126 13.02 31.22 35.68
CA LYS A 126 14.27 30.47 35.83
C LYS A 126 14.25 29.25 34.90
N PRO A 127 15.35 28.94 34.20
CA PRO A 127 15.41 27.75 33.34
C PRO A 127 15.05 26.53 34.19
N ARG A 128 14.07 25.75 33.72
CA ARG A 128 13.59 24.55 34.41
C ARG A 128 14.80 23.65 34.63
N PHE A 129 15.27 23.58 35.89
CA PHE A 129 16.36 22.72 36.29
C PHE A 129 15.91 21.27 36.09
N VAL A 130 16.27 20.68 34.96
CA VAL A 130 16.08 19.25 34.73
C VAL A 130 17.10 18.56 35.61
N ARG A 131 16.66 18.11 36.78
CA ARG A 131 17.49 17.34 37.72
C ARG A 131 18.03 16.14 36.95
N ARG A 132 19.34 16.15 36.66
CA ARG A 132 20.00 15.04 35.99
C ARG A 132 19.86 13.83 36.91
N LYS A 133 19.29 12.72 36.39
CA LYS A 133 19.31 11.44 37.10
C LYS A 133 20.73 11.11 37.51
N ALA A 134 20.92 10.54 38.70
CA ALA A 134 22.22 10.14 39.19
C ALA A 134 22.90 9.18 38.19
N LEU A 135 24.23 9.23 38.07
CA LEU A 135 24.97 8.41 37.10
C LEU A 135 24.65 6.92 37.26
N TRP A 136 24.47 6.43 38.48
CA TRP A 136 24.05 5.06 38.77
C TRP A 136 22.68 4.71 38.21
N GLN A 137 21.69 5.61 38.31
CA GLN A 137 20.37 5.40 37.71
C GLN A 137 20.44 5.34 36.18
N ARG A 138 21.35 6.10 35.55
CA ARG A 138 21.56 6.03 34.09
C ARG A 138 22.15 4.71 33.64
N ILE A 139 23.04 4.10 34.45
CA ILE A 139 23.64 2.80 34.13
C ILE A 139 22.61 1.69 34.30
N LEU A 140 21.77 1.74 35.34
CA LEU A 140 20.67 0.77 35.51
C LEU A 140 19.58 0.90 34.43
N GLU A 141 19.27 2.12 33.96
CA GLU A 141 18.27 2.35 32.91
C GLU A 141 18.84 2.18 31.48
N SER A 142 20.16 2.17 31.32
CA SER A 142 20.84 2.03 30.03
C SER A 142 20.40 0.82 29.20
N PRO A 143 20.31 -0.42 29.74
CA PRO A 143 19.89 -1.56 28.95
C PRO A 143 18.42 -1.44 28.53
N GLY A 144 17.54 -0.94 29.39
CA GLY A 144 16.14 -0.69 29.06
C GLY A 144 15.99 0.36 27.95
N ASN A 145 16.65 1.50 28.08
CA ASN A 145 16.64 2.56 27.07
C ASN A 145 17.26 2.10 25.75
N ALA A 146 18.30 1.26 25.78
CA ALA A 146 18.91 0.70 24.57
C ALA A 146 17.96 -0.30 23.90
N LEU A 147 17.24 -1.11 24.67
CA LEU A 147 16.24 -2.05 24.17
C LEU A 147 15.02 -1.31 23.61
N ASP A 148 14.56 -0.24 24.26
CA ASP A 148 13.48 0.62 23.76
C ASP A 148 13.91 1.36 22.49
N THR A 149 15.15 1.88 22.45
CA THR A 149 15.71 2.51 21.25
C THR A 149 15.85 1.48 20.13
N ALA A 150 16.31 0.28 20.44
CA ALA A 150 16.37 -0.83 19.49
C ALA A 150 14.98 -1.20 19.00
N LEU A 151 13.99 -1.39 19.87
CA LEU A 151 12.59 -1.68 19.50
C LEU A 151 11.96 -0.56 18.68
N PHE A 152 12.30 0.69 18.94
CA PHE A 152 11.81 1.84 18.18
C PHE A 152 12.44 1.92 16.78
N HIS A 153 13.69 1.48 16.65
CA HIS A 153 14.40 1.38 15.37
C HIS A 153 14.20 0.05 14.66
N VAL A 154 13.74 -0.99 15.37
CA VAL A 154 13.32 -2.24 14.77
C VAL A 154 12.10 -1.88 13.92
N PRO A 155 12.19 -2.04 12.60
CA PRO A 155 11.10 -1.69 11.72
C PRO A 155 9.84 -2.43 12.14
N ASN A 156 8.75 -1.69 12.26
CA ASN A 156 7.46 -2.21 12.70
C ASN A 156 6.89 -3.24 11.70
N SER A 157 7.48 -3.34 10.51
CA SER A 157 7.14 -4.34 9.51
C SER A 157 8.38 -4.90 8.84
N VAL A 158 8.38 -6.22 8.60
CA VAL A 158 9.43 -6.92 7.83
C VAL A 158 9.61 -6.29 6.44
N GLU A 159 8.54 -5.69 5.88
CA GLU A 159 8.55 -4.99 4.59
C GLU A 159 9.51 -3.80 4.55
N GLU A 160 9.81 -3.17 5.70
CA GLU A 160 10.81 -2.09 5.79
C GLU A 160 12.25 -2.61 5.88
N VAL A 161 12.45 -3.85 6.36
CA VAL A 161 13.78 -4.51 6.38
C VAL A 161 14.15 -5.00 4.99
N LEU A 162 13.16 -5.49 4.24
CA LEU A 162 13.40 -6.12 2.95
C LEU A 162 13.89 -5.08 1.93
N PRO A 163 14.92 -5.42 1.13
CA PRO A 163 15.40 -4.52 0.11
C PRO A 163 14.31 -4.32 -0.97
N PRO A 164 14.42 -3.23 -1.76
CA PRO A 164 13.49 -2.99 -2.86
C PRO A 164 13.37 -4.20 -3.81
N ALA A 165 12.18 -4.44 -4.36
CA ALA A 165 11.88 -5.63 -5.17
C ALA A 165 12.87 -5.87 -6.34
N ARG A 166 13.43 -4.81 -6.93
CA ARG A 166 14.47 -4.89 -7.97
C ARG A 166 15.73 -5.67 -7.57
N TRP A 167 16.00 -5.79 -6.27
CA TRP A 167 17.15 -6.53 -5.75
C TRP A 167 16.88 -8.02 -5.56
N ALA A 168 15.63 -8.47 -5.64
CA ALA A 168 15.30 -9.89 -5.47
C ALA A 168 16.01 -10.78 -6.50
N ASN A 169 15.93 -10.41 -7.79
CA ASN A 169 16.55 -11.14 -8.89
C ASN A 169 18.08 -11.20 -8.80
N PRO A 170 18.83 -10.09 -8.60
CA PRO A 170 20.29 -10.16 -8.49
C PRO A 170 20.74 -10.90 -7.23
N ILE A 171 20.03 -10.78 -6.10
CA ILE A 171 20.35 -11.56 -4.89
C ILE A 171 20.16 -13.05 -5.16
N ALA A 172 19.03 -13.45 -5.76
CA ALA A 172 18.79 -14.85 -6.11
C ALA A 172 19.83 -15.39 -7.10
N LEU A 173 20.18 -14.61 -8.13
CA LEU A 173 21.23 -14.95 -9.09
C LEU A 173 22.59 -15.11 -8.41
N ALA A 174 22.97 -14.20 -7.51
CA ALA A 174 24.21 -14.31 -6.75
C ALA A 174 24.25 -15.58 -5.89
N LEU A 175 23.15 -15.90 -5.20
CA LEU A 175 23.02 -17.13 -4.42
C LEU A 175 23.13 -18.39 -5.30
N TYR A 176 22.56 -18.38 -6.50
CA TYR A 176 22.70 -19.47 -7.47
C TYR A 176 24.11 -19.61 -8.01
N VAL A 177 24.80 -18.51 -8.33
CA VAL A 177 26.18 -18.55 -8.81
C VAL A 177 27.08 -19.15 -7.72
N VAL A 178 26.92 -18.72 -6.47
CA VAL A 178 27.64 -19.32 -5.33
C VAL A 178 27.28 -20.80 -5.17
N HIS A 179 25.99 -21.15 -5.25
CA HIS A 179 25.55 -22.55 -5.17
C HIS A 179 26.15 -23.42 -6.26
N TRP A 180 26.14 -22.92 -7.50
CA TRP A 180 26.68 -23.59 -8.66
C TRP A 180 28.20 -23.73 -8.55
N LEU A 181 28.93 -22.70 -8.13
CA LEU A 181 30.39 -22.77 -7.91
C LEU A 181 30.76 -23.80 -6.83
N LEU A 182 29.93 -23.98 -5.81
CA LEU A 182 30.14 -24.99 -4.77
C LEU A 182 29.86 -26.42 -5.27
N LEU A 183 28.91 -26.59 -6.19
CA LEU A 183 28.50 -27.87 -6.75
C LEU A 183 29.30 -28.29 -8.00
N ALA A 184 29.74 -27.33 -8.80
CA ALA A 184 30.38 -27.58 -10.08
C ALA A 184 31.77 -28.18 -9.87
N PRO A 185 32.09 -29.33 -10.49
CA PRO A 185 33.42 -29.92 -10.43
C PRO A 185 34.36 -29.17 -11.39
N LEU A 186 34.68 -27.91 -11.07
CA LEU A 186 35.53 -27.05 -11.91
C LEU A 186 36.98 -27.55 -11.97
N ARG A 187 37.40 -28.31 -10.96
CA ARG A 187 38.68 -29.02 -10.98
C ARG A 187 38.45 -30.41 -11.56
N ALA A 188 38.57 -30.51 -12.88
CA ALA A 188 38.86 -31.79 -13.51
C ALA A 188 40.13 -32.32 -12.84
N VAL A 189 40.00 -33.35 -11.99
CA VAL A 189 41.16 -34.11 -11.54
C VAL A 189 41.78 -34.64 -12.81
N LYS A 190 42.89 -34.00 -13.22
CA LYS A 190 43.69 -34.41 -14.37
C LYS A 190 44.14 -35.81 -14.04
N SER A 191 43.39 -36.80 -14.52
CA SER A 191 43.67 -38.19 -14.23
C SER A 191 44.94 -38.54 -14.98
N GLU A 192 46.08 -38.45 -14.30
CA GLU A 192 47.36 -39.01 -14.75
C GLU A 192 47.30 -40.54 -14.94
N ALA A 193 46.13 -41.15 -14.71
CA ALA A 193 45.84 -42.56 -14.96
C ALA A 193 45.85 -42.97 -16.44
N VAL A 194 45.96 -42.05 -17.41
CA VAL A 194 46.08 -42.40 -18.84
C VAL A 194 47.48 -42.94 -19.20
N LEU A 195 48.47 -42.84 -18.31
CA LEU A 195 49.82 -43.38 -18.54
C LEU A 195 50.19 -44.59 -17.67
N LYS A 196 49.28 -45.14 -16.86
CA LYS A 196 49.51 -46.39 -16.11
C LYS A 196 48.58 -47.50 -16.59
N GLY A 197 48.99 -48.12 -17.69
CA GLY A 197 49.00 -49.56 -17.95
C GLY A 197 47.70 -50.35 -17.76
N GLU A 198 46.95 -50.51 -18.86
CA GLU A 198 46.54 -51.77 -19.52
C GLU A 198 46.34 -53.11 -18.74
N ARG A 199 46.18 -53.14 -17.42
CA ARG A 199 46.08 -54.43 -16.71
C ARG A 199 45.16 -54.43 -15.49
N GLU A 200 43.88 -54.12 -15.69
CA GLU A 200 42.85 -54.42 -14.68
C GLU A 200 41.44 -54.44 -15.32
N VAL A 201 41.11 -55.55 -15.99
CA VAL A 201 39.85 -55.73 -16.72
C VAL A 201 38.72 -56.33 -15.84
N VAL A 202 39.00 -56.75 -14.60
CA VAL A 202 38.03 -57.58 -13.83
C VAL A 202 37.42 -56.91 -12.59
N ASP A 203 38.00 -55.82 -12.04
CA ASP A 203 37.46 -55.15 -10.82
C ASP A 203 36.58 -53.91 -11.07
N SER A 204 36.06 -53.74 -12.29
CA SER A 204 35.59 -52.43 -12.80
C SER A 204 34.21 -51.95 -12.33
N ILE A 205 33.40 -52.79 -11.68
CA ILE A 205 32.02 -52.41 -11.27
C ILE A 205 31.96 -51.86 -9.84
N GLY A 206 32.72 -52.43 -8.90
CA GLY A 206 32.78 -51.95 -7.50
C GLY A 206 33.46 -50.58 -7.39
N ASN A 207 34.61 -50.42 -8.06
CA ASN A 207 35.43 -49.21 -8.01
C ASN A 207 34.81 -48.01 -8.77
N ARG A 208 33.75 -48.23 -9.55
CA ARG A 208 33.01 -47.17 -10.24
C ARG A 208 32.30 -46.25 -9.24
N TRP A 209 31.77 -46.79 -8.14
CA TRP A 209 31.11 -46.00 -7.11
C TRP A 209 32.13 -45.22 -6.27
N GLU A 210 33.25 -45.86 -5.95
CA GLU A 210 34.31 -45.27 -5.14
C GLU A 210 35.09 -44.15 -5.89
N ARG A 211 35.34 -44.31 -7.20
CA ARG A 211 35.84 -43.21 -8.05
C ARG A 211 34.83 -42.06 -8.20
N ARG A 212 33.53 -42.34 -8.10
CA ARG A 212 32.47 -41.31 -8.13
C ARG A 212 32.44 -40.48 -6.85
N ASP A 213 32.81 -41.08 -5.72
CA ASP A 213 32.93 -40.38 -4.43
C ASP A 213 34.26 -39.64 -4.31
N ALA A 214 35.34 -40.16 -4.89
CA ALA A 214 36.62 -39.46 -4.95
C ALA A 214 36.56 -38.18 -5.80
N SER A 215 35.87 -38.22 -6.95
CA SER A 215 35.63 -37.02 -7.78
C SER A 215 34.59 -36.07 -7.18
N ALA A 216 33.62 -36.57 -6.40
CA ALA A 216 32.67 -35.72 -5.67
C ALA A 216 33.30 -34.92 -4.51
N ARG A 217 34.51 -35.31 -4.06
CA ARG A 217 35.27 -34.56 -3.04
C ARG A 217 36.04 -33.35 -3.59
N SER A 218 36.10 -33.14 -4.91
CA SER A 218 36.97 -32.11 -5.53
C SER A 218 36.38 -30.70 -5.66
N GLY A 219 35.16 -30.46 -5.17
CA GLY A 219 34.59 -29.10 -5.08
C GLY A 219 35.47 -28.19 -4.23
N VAL A 220 35.49 -26.88 -4.53
CA VAL A 220 36.39 -25.89 -3.88
C VAL A 220 36.30 -25.92 -2.35
N ALA A 221 35.11 -26.21 -1.81
CA ALA A 221 34.85 -26.31 -0.37
C ALA A 221 34.45 -27.74 0.10
N GLY A 222 34.50 -28.73 -0.78
CA GLY A 222 34.08 -30.11 -0.51
C GLY A 222 32.55 -30.32 -0.46
N TYR A 223 32.14 -31.59 -0.63
CA TYR A 223 30.72 -32.00 -0.71
C TYR A 223 29.88 -31.64 0.53
N ARG A 224 30.47 -31.71 1.73
CA ARG A 224 29.75 -31.40 2.98
C ARG A 224 29.30 -29.94 3.03
N VAL A 225 30.17 -29.01 2.63
CA VAL A 225 29.85 -27.58 2.58
C VAL A 225 28.79 -27.30 1.51
N ALA A 226 28.93 -27.92 0.33
CA ALA A 226 27.92 -27.80 -0.72
C ALA A 226 26.54 -28.29 -0.24
N MET A 227 26.46 -29.47 0.39
CA MET A 227 25.21 -30.00 0.94
C MET A 227 24.62 -29.10 2.04
N LEU A 228 25.43 -28.60 2.97
CA LEU A 228 24.96 -27.66 3.99
C LEU A 228 24.42 -26.38 3.36
N TYR A 229 25.08 -25.85 2.34
CA TYR A 229 24.62 -24.68 1.60
C TYR A 229 23.33 -24.96 0.80
N THR A 230 23.19 -26.13 0.18
CA THR A 230 21.94 -26.55 -0.48
C THR A 230 20.79 -26.62 0.52
N VAL A 231 21.01 -27.22 1.70
CA VAL A 231 20.00 -27.29 2.78
C VAL A 231 19.64 -25.89 3.26
N LEU A 232 20.63 -25.01 3.46
CA LEU A 232 20.40 -23.62 3.85
C LEU A 232 19.55 -22.88 2.82
N LEU A 233 19.86 -23.00 1.52
CA LEU A 233 19.07 -22.38 0.45
C LEU A 233 17.66 -22.98 0.36
N PHE A 234 17.52 -24.29 0.56
CA PHE A 234 16.22 -24.95 0.59
C PHE A 234 15.36 -24.42 1.75
N VAL A 235 15.92 -24.29 2.94
CA VAL A 235 15.25 -23.71 4.11
C VAL A 235 14.91 -22.24 3.87
N LEU A 236 15.83 -21.45 3.29
CA LEU A 236 15.61 -20.03 2.98
C LEU A 236 14.47 -19.84 1.96
N ALA A 237 14.49 -20.59 0.86
CA ALA A 237 13.46 -20.53 -0.17
C ALA A 237 12.12 -21.07 0.34
N GLY A 238 12.15 -22.14 1.15
CA GLY A 238 10.96 -22.68 1.84
C GLY A 238 10.37 -21.70 2.84
N ALA A 239 11.20 -21.00 3.62
CA ALA A 239 10.75 -19.96 4.54
C ALA A 239 10.16 -18.76 3.80
N ASN A 240 10.76 -18.32 2.69
CA ASN A 240 10.19 -17.27 1.84
C ASN A 240 8.83 -17.70 1.25
N ALA A 241 8.72 -18.94 0.75
CA ALA A 241 7.47 -19.47 0.24
C ALA A 241 6.38 -19.54 1.34
N ALA A 242 6.71 -20.09 2.50
CA ALA A 242 5.80 -20.13 3.65
C ALA A 242 5.36 -18.73 4.07
N TRP A 243 6.29 -17.78 4.14
CA TRP A 243 5.99 -16.39 4.46
C TRP A 243 5.05 -15.75 3.43
N LEU A 244 5.34 -15.94 2.14
CA LEU A 244 4.52 -15.46 1.03
C LEU A 244 3.09 -16.04 1.08
N PHE A 245 2.92 -17.33 1.36
CA PHE A 245 1.60 -17.96 1.47
C PHE A 245 0.89 -17.68 2.80
N THR A 246 1.59 -17.25 3.84
CA THR A 246 0.96 -16.87 5.12
C THR A 246 0.54 -15.41 5.16
N ARG A 247 1.07 -14.56 4.27
CA ARG A 247 0.83 -13.13 4.30
C ARG A 247 -0.52 -12.79 3.66
N TYR A 248 -1.50 -12.53 4.51
CA TYR A 248 -2.78 -11.98 4.10
C TYR A 248 -3.04 -10.67 4.83
N ARG A 249 -3.74 -9.78 4.16
CA ARG A 249 -4.21 -8.52 4.70
C ARG A 249 -5.71 -8.58 4.89
N THR A 250 -6.17 -8.26 6.09
CA THR A 250 -7.59 -8.20 6.41
C THR A 250 -8.10 -6.79 6.15
N TYR A 251 -9.11 -6.68 5.30
CA TYR A 251 -9.79 -5.43 4.98
C TYR A 251 -11.18 -5.45 5.60
N ASP A 252 -11.44 -4.55 6.53
CA ASP A 252 -12.73 -4.44 7.18
C ASP A 252 -13.64 -3.48 6.39
N MET A 253 -14.77 -3.98 5.93
CA MET A 253 -15.73 -3.23 5.13
C MET A 253 -16.78 -2.56 6.03
N GLN A 254 -16.42 -1.42 6.60
CA GLN A 254 -17.26 -0.69 7.57
C GLN A 254 -18.64 -0.27 7.02
N LEU A 255 -18.74 -0.03 5.71
CA LEU A 255 -19.98 0.41 5.06
C LEU A 255 -20.95 -0.74 4.75
N ARG A 256 -20.47 -2.00 4.78
CA ARG A 256 -21.29 -3.16 4.40
C ARG A 256 -21.85 -3.83 5.65
N SER A 257 -23.17 -3.70 5.83
CA SER A 257 -23.89 -4.38 6.92
C SER A 257 -23.77 -5.90 6.78
N GLY A 258 -23.69 -6.62 7.91
CA GLY A 258 -23.71 -8.08 7.96
C GLY A 258 -24.92 -8.75 7.30
N LYS A 259 -25.98 -7.99 6.99
CA LYS A 259 -27.18 -8.49 6.28
C LYS A 259 -26.90 -8.95 4.84
N GLU A 260 -25.87 -8.41 4.20
CA GLU A 260 -25.59 -8.70 2.78
C GLU A 260 -24.17 -9.26 2.60
N PRO A 261 -23.95 -10.55 2.90
CA PRO A 261 -22.61 -11.16 2.89
C PRO A 261 -21.96 -11.12 1.50
N LEU A 262 -20.68 -10.73 1.45
CA LEU A 262 -19.84 -10.90 0.28
C LEU A 262 -19.76 -12.38 -0.11
N ARG A 263 -20.04 -12.69 -1.38
CA ARG A 263 -19.96 -14.04 -1.95
C ARG A 263 -18.53 -14.58 -2.12
N SER A 264 -17.53 -13.99 -1.45
CA SER A 264 -16.14 -14.47 -1.56
C SER A 264 -15.83 -15.51 -0.49
N PRO A 265 -15.09 -16.58 -0.80
CA PRO A 265 -14.72 -17.62 0.18
C PRO A 265 -13.81 -17.10 1.31
N HIS A 266 -13.20 -15.92 1.12
CA HIS A 266 -12.33 -15.27 2.10
C HIS A 266 -13.02 -14.15 2.89
N ALA A 267 -14.33 -13.96 2.70
CA ALA A 267 -15.11 -13.05 3.51
C ALA A 267 -15.61 -13.77 4.76
N SER A 268 -15.41 -13.14 5.91
CA SER A 268 -15.96 -13.61 7.19
C SER A 268 -16.62 -12.44 7.93
N PRO A 269 -17.78 -12.67 8.57
CA PRO A 269 -18.34 -11.68 9.47
C PRO A 269 -17.47 -11.59 10.73
N VAL A 270 -17.00 -10.40 11.05
CA VAL A 270 -16.23 -10.09 12.25
C VAL A 270 -17.07 -9.16 13.13
N PRO A 271 -17.17 -9.40 14.44
CA PRO A 271 -17.89 -8.48 15.32
C PRO A 271 -17.28 -7.08 15.20
N ALA A 272 -18.12 -6.05 15.02
CA ALA A 272 -17.61 -4.69 14.97
C ALA A 272 -16.81 -4.43 16.26
N PRO A 273 -15.64 -3.78 16.17
CA PRO A 273 -14.91 -3.39 17.36
C PRO A 273 -15.86 -2.54 18.21
N LYS A 274 -16.35 -3.13 19.30
CA LYS A 274 -17.11 -2.39 20.29
C LYS A 274 -16.13 -1.36 20.82
N VAL A 275 -16.40 -0.09 20.59
CA VAL A 275 -15.71 0.98 21.30
C VAL A 275 -15.91 0.65 22.77
N ARG A 276 -14.88 0.11 23.42
CA ARG A 276 -14.92 -0.12 24.86
C ARG A 276 -15.20 1.26 25.44
N ALA A 277 -16.41 1.45 25.96
CA ALA A 277 -16.65 2.50 26.92
C ALA A 277 -15.58 2.29 27.99
N SER A 278 -14.83 3.34 28.26
CA SER A 278 -13.70 3.33 29.19
C SER A 278 -14.21 3.10 30.60
N ASP A 279 -14.51 1.86 30.93
CA ASP A 279 -14.80 1.43 32.29
C ASP A 279 -13.46 1.25 33.00
N GLY A 280 -13.27 2.07 34.05
CA GLY A 280 -12.48 1.83 35.27
C GLY A 280 -11.05 1.29 35.16
N PRO A 281 -10.04 1.96 35.76
CA PRO A 281 -8.74 1.34 36.02
C PRO A 281 -8.89 0.31 37.13
N ASP A 282 -9.21 -0.94 36.79
CA ASP A 282 -9.20 -2.05 37.74
C ASP A 282 -7.80 -2.69 37.82
N ASP A 283 -7.29 -2.66 39.05
CA ASP A 283 -6.04 -3.21 39.53
C ASP A 283 -5.90 -4.72 39.24
N GLN A 284 -5.01 -5.08 38.31
CA GLN A 284 -4.52 -6.45 38.20
C GLN A 284 -3.22 -6.59 38.98
N LEU A 285 -3.34 -7.25 40.14
CA LEU A 285 -2.24 -7.68 40.99
C LEU A 285 -1.28 -8.61 40.23
N PRO A 286 0.04 -8.48 40.44
CA PRO A 286 1.05 -9.30 39.79
C PRO A 286 1.07 -10.71 40.40
N GLU A 287 0.90 -11.74 39.57
CA GLU A 287 1.07 -13.14 39.97
C GLU A 287 2.56 -13.51 40.17
N PRO A 288 2.86 -14.47 41.07
CA PRO A 288 4.20 -14.74 41.55
C PRO A 288 5.08 -15.51 40.55
N ASP A 289 6.37 -15.22 40.62
CA ASP A 289 7.42 -15.70 39.73
C ASP A 289 7.71 -17.21 39.87
N GLU A 290 7.09 -18.03 39.02
CA GLU A 290 7.59 -19.39 38.77
C GLU A 290 8.92 -19.38 37.99
N ALA A 291 9.80 -20.33 38.32
CA ALA A 291 11.18 -20.45 37.84
C ALA A 291 11.33 -20.42 36.29
N PRO A 292 12.38 -19.75 35.77
CA PRO A 292 12.48 -19.34 34.37
C PRO A 292 12.59 -20.52 33.37
N LEU A 293 13.16 -21.65 33.80
CA LEU A 293 13.52 -22.74 32.89
C LEU A 293 12.29 -23.55 32.43
N HIS A 294 11.30 -23.75 33.32
CA HIS A 294 10.08 -24.47 32.99
C HIS A 294 9.12 -23.67 32.10
N LYS A 295 9.16 -22.33 32.21
CA LYS A 295 8.43 -21.40 31.32
C LYS A 295 8.94 -21.50 29.88
N VAL A 296 10.26 -21.51 29.68
CA VAL A 296 10.87 -21.64 28.35
C VAL A 296 10.54 -22.99 27.70
N ALA A 297 10.64 -24.09 28.45
CA ALA A 297 10.31 -25.43 27.94
C ALA A 297 8.82 -25.56 27.57
N ARG A 298 7.89 -25.06 28.41
CA ARG A 298 6.46 -25.03 28.09
C ARG A 298 6.15 -24.13 26.90
N LEU A 299 6.82 -22.99 26.77
CA LEU A 299 6.67 -22.09 25.62
C LEU A 299 7.18 -22.75 24.33
N ALA A 300 8.32 -23.44 24.37
CA ALA A 300 8.86 -24.18 23.25
C ALA A 300 7.95 -25.35 22.84
N ALA A 301 7.44 -26.13 23.80
CA ALA A 301 6.50 -27.21 23.55
C ALA A 301 5.15 -26.71 22.99
N LYS A 302 4.61 -25.63 23.53
CA LYS A 302 3.42 -24.96 22.98
C LYS A 302 3.69 -24.41 21.59
N GLY A 303 4.85 -23.81 21.35
CA GLY A 303 5.28 -23.34 20.04
C GLY A 303 5.35 -24.47 19.02
N LEU A 304 6.01 -25.58 19.36
CA LEU A 304 6.11 -26.77 18.53
C LEU A 304 4.74 -27.38 18.24
N TRP A 305 3.86 -27.47 19.24
CA TRP A 305 2.50 -27.97 19.06
C TRP A 305 1.65 -27.07 18.15
N VAL A 306 1.76 -25.75 18.31
CA VAL A 306 1.12 -24.78 17.41
C VAL A 306 1.65 -24.92 15.99
N LEU A 307 2.96 -25.10 15.83
CA LEU A 307 3.61 -25.27 14.53
C LEU A 307 3.19 -26.58 13.86
N LEU A 308 3.13 -27.69 14.62
CA LEU A 308 2.63 -28.97 14.15
C LEU A 308 1.16 -28.90 13.75
N LYS A 309 0.31 -28.27 14.57
CA LYS A 309 -1.12 -28.06 14.26
C LYS A 309 -1.30 -27.15 13.04
N TRP A 310 -0.41 -26.17 12.87
CA TRP A 310 -0.39 -25.27 11.71
C TRP A 310 0.00 -26.02 10.44
N VAL A 311 1.08 -26.81 10.47
CA VAL A 311 1.51 -27.69 9.37
C VAL A 311 0.40 -28.68 9.00
N TYR A 312 -0.18 -29.37 9.98
CA TYR A 312 -1.28 -30.31 9.77
C TYR A 312 -2.50 -29.63 9.11
N ARG A 313 -2.89 -28.44 9.59
CA ARG A 313 -3.97 -27.64 8.98
C ARG A 313 -3.61 -27.13 7.58
N SER A 314 -2.36 -26.78 7.33
CA SER A 314 -1.88 -26.36 6.00
C SER A 314 -1.93 -27.52 5.01
N ILE A 315 -1.53 -28.73 5.43
CA ILE A 315 -1.62 -29.94 4.61
C ILE A 315 -3.09 -30.27 4.32
N LEU A 316 -3.95 -30.28 5.33
CA LEU A 316 -5.39 -30.50 5.16
C LEU A 316 -6.05 -29.44 4.26
N GLY A 317 -5.67 -28.17 4.42
CA GLY A 317 -6.15 -27.08 3.58
C GLY A 317 -5.72 -27.21 2.13
N ALA A 318 -4.49 -27.67 1.88
CA ALA A 318 -3.98 -27.96 0.53
C ALA A 318 -4.71 -29.15 -0.12
N VAL A 319 -5.17 -30.12 0.68
CA VAL A 319 -5.99 -31.27 0.24
C VAL A 319 -7.48 -30.88 0.10
N GLY A 320 -7.84 -29.61 0.30
CA GLY A 320 -9.20 -29.11 0.10
C GLY A 320 -10.14 -29.32 1.28
N ALA A 321 -9.63 -29.75 2.45
CA ALA A 321 -10.41 -29.79 3.68
C ALA A 321 -10.72 -28.35 4.12
N ARG A 322 -11.92 -27.89 3.81
CA ARG A 322 -12.40 -26.58 4.25
C ARG A 322 -12.58 -26.64 5.77
N PRO A 323 -12.08 -25.65 6.53
CA PRO A 323 -12.42 -25.58 7.94
C PRO A 323 -13.95 -25.55 8.06
N PRO A 324 -14.55 -26.26 9.03
CA PRO A 324 -15.99 -26.22 9.22
C PRO A 324 -16.37 -24.75 9.33
N ALA A 325 -17.23 -24.30 8.41
CA ALA A 325 -17.79 -22.96 8.45
C ALA A 325 -18.30 -22.81 9.88
N THR A 326 -17.68 -21.91 10.64
CA THR A 326 -18.10 -21.69 12.02
C THR A 326 -19.49 -21.08 11.87
N VAL A 327 -20.51 -21.93 11.94
CA VAL A 327 -21.91 -21.54 11.86
C VAL A 327 -22.14 -20.71 13.10
N THR A 328 -21.86 -19.42 12.98
CA THR A 328 -22.19 -18.42 13.98
C THR A 328 -23.70 -18.32 13.99
N GLY A 329 -24.31 -19.19 14.80
CA GLY A 329 -25.67 -19.03 15.24
C GLY A 329 -25.84 -17.61 15.79
N THR A 330 -26.87 -16.93 15.30
CA THR A 330 -27.54 -15.82 15.97
C THR A 330 -26.67 -14.61 16.39
N MET A 331 -25.76 -14.15 15.53
CA MET A 331 -25.16 -12.81 15.68
C MET A 331 -26.18 -11.71 15.34
N ARG A 332 -27.09 -11.39 16.28
CA ARG A 332 -28.02 -10.23 16.22
C ARG A 332 -27.34 -8.87 16.46
N GLY A 333 -26.01 -8.79 16.44
CA GLY A 333 -25.24 -7.58 16.70
C GLY A 333 -24.60 -6.97 15.45
N ASN A 334 -24.16 -5.72 15.54
CA ASN A 334 -23.39 -5.02 14.49
C ASN A 334 -22.12 -5.82 14.13
N SER A 335 -22.20 -6.72 13.15
CA SER A 335 -21.04 -7.41 12.57
C SER A 335 -20.61 -6.68 11.31
N ILE A 336 -19.32 -6.42 11.18
CA ILE A 336 -18.69 -5.87 9.98
C ILE A 336 -18.16 -7.05 9.17
N GLN A 337 -18.19 -6.95 7.85
CA GLN A 337 -17.57 -7.97 7.01
C GLN A 337 -16.07 -7.69 6.86
N SER A 338 -15.24 -8.67 7.21
CA SER A 338 -13.81 -8.63 6.94
C SER A 338 -13.50 -9.48 5.72
N LEU A 339 -12.68 -8.97 4.81
CA LEU A 339 -12.17 -9.71 3.65
C LEU A 339 -10.69 -9.96 3.84
N ARG A 340 -10.30 -11.24 3.85
CA ARG A 340 -8.89 -11.64 3.87
C ARG A 340 -8.37 -11.69 2.43
N VAL A 341 -7.57 -10.70 2.05
CA VAL A 341 -6.96 -10.60 0.72
C VAL A 341 -5.50 -11.03 0.80
N TRP A 342 -5.07 -11.84 -0.17
CA TRP A 342 -3.67 -12.17 -0.31
C TRP A 342 -2.93 -10.98 -0.93
N ASP A 343 -1.99 -10.41 -0.19
CA ASP A 343 -1.24 -9.19 -0.56
C ASP A 343 0.26 -9.46 -0.31
N PRO A 344 0.90 -10.28 -1.15
CA PRO A 344 2.28 -10.68 -0.95
C PRO A 344 3.22 -9.49 -1.25
N PRO A 345 4.24 -9.26 -0.40
CA PRO A 345 5.22 -8.22 -0.66
C PRO A 345 6.01 -8.49 -1.94
N GLU A 346 6.20 -7.43 -2.74
CA GLU A 346 6.76 -7.52 -4.10
C GLU A 346 8.14 -8.19 -4.12
N PHE A 347 8.99 -7.92 -3.12
CA PHE A 347 10.31 -8.54 -2.99
C PHE A 347 10.21 -10.06 -2.84
N CYS A 348 9.35 -10.55 -1.94
CA CYS A 348 9.23 -11.99 -1.68
C CYS A 348 8.60 -12.74 -2.84
N LEU A 349 7.68 -12.09 -3.57
CA LEU A 349 7.12 -12.64 -4.80
C LEU A 349 8.18 -12.75 -5.89
N ALA A 350 8.96 -11.69 -6.13
CA ALA A 350 10.05 -11.72 -7.10
C ALA A 350 11.13 -12.74 -6.70
N PHE A 351 11.49 -12.80 -5.42
CA PHE A 351 12.46 -13.77 -4.90
C PHE A 351 11.95 -15.20 -5.02
N PHE A 352 10.65 -15.44 -4.80
CA PHE A 352 10.02 -16.75 -5.02
C PHE A 352 10.03 -17.17 -6.50
N CYS A 353 9.76 -16.24 -7.42
CA CYS A 353 9.84 -16.51 -8.86
C CYS A 353 11.28 -16.81 -9.31
N ALA A 354 12.26 -16.09 -8.76
CA ALA A 354 13.67 -16.33 -9.07
C ALA A 354 14.21 -17.62 -8.41
N MET A 355 13.84 -17.86 -7.15
CA MET A 355 14.29 -18.99 -6.35
C MET A 355 13.11 -19.76 -5.75
N PRO A 356 12.45 -20.63 -6.54
CA PRO A 356 11.42 -21.50 -5.99
C PRO A 356 12.05 -22.50 -5.01
N PRO A 357 11.30 -22.99 -4.01
CA PRO A 357 11.82 -23.89 -2.98
C PRO A 357 12.40 -25.20 -3.52
N THR A 358 12.00 -25.61 -4.72
CA THR A 358 12.52 -26.80 -5.40
C THR A 358 13.86 -26.57 -6.10
N ALA A 359 14.22 -25.31 -6.39
CA ALA A 359 15.40 -25.01 -7.21
C ALA A 359 16.73 -25.46 -6.60
N PRO A 360 17.00 -25.31 -5.29
CA PRO A 360 18.25 -25.81 -4.70
C PRO A 360 18.39 -27.34 -4.84
N LEU A 361 17.29 -28.08 -4.68
CA LEU A 361 17.28 -29.53 -4.85
C LEU A 361 17.55 -29.90 -6.32
N ILE A 362 16.81 -29.28 -7.25
CA ILE A 362 17.01 -29.51 -8.69
C ILE A 362 18.45 -29.18 -9.09
N ALA A 363 19.00 -28.07 -8.60
CA ALA A 363 20.39 -27.69 -8.84
C ALA A 363 21.36 -28.77 -8.34
N SER A 364 21.16 -29.33 -7.15
CA SER A 364 22.03 -30.37 -6.59
C SER A 364 22.02 -31.66 -7.41
N PHE A 365 20.85 -32.09 -7.92
CA PHE A 365 20.73 -33.29 -8.74
C PHE A 365 21.25 -33.08 -10.16
N LEU A 366 20.91 -31.94 -10.78
CA LEU A 366 21.22 -31.65 -12.17
C LEU A 366 22.67 -31.21 -12.37
N THR A 367 23.26 -30.44 -11.44
CA THR A 367 24.65 -29.97 -11.56
C THR A 367 25.64 -31.13 -11.58
N ARG A 368 25.32 -32.23 -10.88
CA ARG A 368 26.15 -33.44 -10.87
C ARG A 368 26.22 -34.13 -12.24
N GLN A 369 25.16 -34.06 -13.03
CA GLN A 369 25.10 -34.69 -14.35
C GLN A 369 25.51 -33.73 -15.47
N HIS A 370 24.99 -32.50 -15.42
CA HIS A 370 25.16 -31.49 -16.46
C HIS A 370 25.45 -30.12 -15.84
N PRO A 371 26.69 -29.87 -15.40
CA PRO A 371 27.05 -28.64 -14.69
C PRO A 371 26.81 -27.39 -15.53
N PHE A 372 27.05 -27.44 -16.85
CA PHE A 372 26.85 -26.28 -17.74
C PHE A 372 25.39 -26.03 -18.12
N LEU A 373 24.54 -27.06 -18.19
CA LEU A 373 23.12 -26.90 -18.52
C LEU A 373 22.29 -26.44 -17.32
N THR A 374 22.72 -26.76 -16.11
CA THR A 374 21.97 -26.44 -14.88
C THR A 374 21.66 -24.94 -14.72
N PRO A 375 22.63 -24.00 -14.83
CA PRO A 375 22.31 -22.58 -14.70
C PRO A 375 21.37 -22.08 -15.79
N LEU A 376 21.47 -22.62 -17.01
CA LEU A 376 20.57 -22.29 -18.11
C LEU A 376 19.13 -22.74 -17.83
N VAL A 377 18.94 -23.99 -17.36
CA VAL A 377 17.62 -24.52 -17.01
C VAL A 377 16.98 -23.73 -15.87
N LEU A 378 17.75 -23.40 -14.83
CA LEU A 378 17.25 -22.58 -13.71
C LEU A 378 16.92 -21.15 -14.13
N ALA A 379 17.73 -20.53 -14.99
CA ALA A 379 17.46 -19.21 -15.53
C ALA A 379 16.17 -19.17 -16.37
N ILE A 380 15.96 -20.19 -17.23
CA ILE A 380 14.73 -20.33 -18.01
C ILE A 380 13.53 -20.52 -17.08
N ALA A 381 13.62 -21.41 -16.08
CA ALA A 381 12.55 -21.63 -15.12
C ALA A 381 12.18 -20.34 -14.35
N ALA A 382 13.20 -19.58 -13.89
CA ALA A 382 13.00 -18.29 -13.22
C ALA A 382 12.35 -17.25 -14.13
N ALA A 383 12.77 -17.19 -15.41
CA ALA A 383 12.19 -16.29 -16.40
C ALA A 383 10.72 -16.63 -16.68
N VAL A 384 10.39 -17.91 -16.87
CA VAL A 384 9.01 -18.39 -17.09
C VAL A 384 8.12 -18.07 -15.89
N MET A 385 8.59 -18.35 -14.66
CA MET A 385 7.85 -18.04 -13.43
C MET A 385 7.62 -16.54 -13.25
N SER A 386 8.63 -15.72 -13.56
CA SER A 386 8.53 -14.25 -13.50
C SER A 386 7.56 -13.70 -14.54
N HIS A 387 7.60 -14.24 -15.76
CA HIS A 387 6.70 -13.85 -16.84
C HIS A 387 5.25 -14.23 -16.52
N LEU A 388 5.02 -15.45 -16.02
CA LEU A 388 3.69 -15.90 -15.58
C LEU A 388 3.14 -14.99 -14.49
N ALA A 389 3.95 -14.66 -13.48
CA ALA A 389 3.55 -13.74 -12.42
C ALA A 389 3.18 -12.35 -12.97
N ALA A 390 4.00 -11.80 -13.89
CA ALA A 390 3.71 -10.52 -14.54
C ALA A 390 2.37 -10.56 -15.31
N CYS A 391 2.15 -11.56 -16.16
CA CYS A 391 0.91 -11.73 -16.92
C CYS A 391 -0.32 -11.86 -16.00
N PHE A 392 -0.20 -12.61 -14.90
CA PHE A 392 -1.29 -12.73 -13.92
C PHE A 392 -1.59 -11.40 -13.23
N THR A 393 -0.56 -10.66 -12.79
CA THR A 393 -0.77 -9.34 -12.17
C THR A 393 -1.39 -8.34 -13.14
N GLN A 394 -1.06 -8.42 -14.43
CA GLN A 394 -1.67 -7.60 -15.47
C GLN A 394 -3.14 -7.97 -15.66
N LEU A 395 -3.46 -9.25 -15.78
CA LEU A 395 -4.85 -9.72 -15.90
C LEU A 395 -5.73 -9.24 -14.73
N VAL A 396 -5.20 -9.26 -13.50
CA VAL A 396 -5.90 -8.77 -12.31
C VAL A 396 -6.14 -7.26 -12.41
N LYS A 397 -5.14 -6.48 -12.84
CA LYS A 397 -5.27 -5.03 -13.06
C LYS A 397 -6.30 -4.72 -14.14
N ASP A 398 -6.31 -5.48 -15.24
CA ASP A 398 -7.25 -5.29 -16.34
C ASP A 398 -8.69 -5.56 -15.89
N ARG A 399 -8.91 -6.61 -15.08
CA ARG A 399 -10.22 -6.89 -14.46
C ARG A 399 -10.67 -5.78 -13.51
N MET A 400 -9.74 -5.24 -12.71
CA MET A 400 -10.05 -4.10 -11.84
C MET A 400 -10.42 -2.86 -12.64
N LEU A 401 -9.66 -2.55 -13.70
CA LEU A 401 -9.93 -1.42 -14.57
C LEU A 401 -11.28 -1.56 -15.26
N LEU A 402 -11.57 -2.74 -15.82
CA LEU A 402 -12.87 -3.04 -16.41
C LEU A 402 -14.01 -2.82 -15.41
N SER A 403 -13.86 -3.32 -14.19
CA SER A 403 -14.89 -3.15 -13.15
C SER A 403 -15.09 -1.68 -12.77
N ALA A 404 -14.01 -0.90 -12.70
CA ALA A 404 -14.07 0.53 -12.42
C ALA A 404 -14.73 1.30 -13.56
N GLU A 405 -14.43 0.92 -14.81
CA GLU A 405 -15.03 1.51 -15.99
C GLU A 405 -16.53 1.19 -16.11
N VAL A 406 -16.94 -0.04 -15.83
CA VAL A 406 -18.36 -0.42 -15.79
C VAL A 406 -19.12 0.37 -14.73
N MET A 407 -18.54 0.59 -13.55
CA MET A 407 -19.15 1.45 -12.53
C MET A 407 -19.20 2.92 -12.98
N ARG A 408 -18.15 3.41 -13.64
CA ARG A 408 -18.12 4.77 -14.21
C ARG A 408 -19.22 4.96 -15.25
N GLU A 409 -19.37 4.02 -16.18
CA GLU A 409 -20.43 4.06 -17.20
C GLU A 409 -21.82 3.95 -16.56
N TYR A 410 -21.97 3.09 -15.56
CA TYR A 410 -23.21 2.93 -14.80
C TYR A 410 -23.66 4.25 -14.17
N ASP A 411 -22.74 4.87 -13.44
CA ASP A 411 -22.97 6.14 -12.75
C ASP A 411 -23.30 7.25 -13.76
N GLN A 412 -22.47 7.43 -14.79
CA GLN A 412 -22.65 8.50 -15.78
C GLN A 412 -23.93 8.36 -16.60
N ARG A 413 -24.25 7.15 -17.08
CA ARG A 413 -25.37 6.94 -18.02
C ARG A 413 -26.71 6.75 -17.33
N PHE A 414 -26.74 6.03 -16.22
CA PHE A 414 -28.01 5.57 -15.62
C PHE A 414 -28.37 6.32 -14.35
N VAL A 415 -27.40 6.55 -13.46
CA VAL A 415 -27.68 7.20 -12.17
C VAL A 415 -27.77 8.71 -12.36
N TYR A 416 -26.72 9.36 -12.84
CA TYR A 416 -26.69 10.83 -12.88
C TYR A 416 -27.70 11.40 -13.89
N LYS A 417 -27.91 10.73 -15.02
CA LYS A 417 -28.85 11.20 -16.05
C LYS A 417 -30.31 11.17 -15.60
N ARG A 418 -30.71 10.20 -14.77
CA ARG A 418 -32.10 10.09 -14.28
C ARG A 418 -32.31 10.82 -12.95
N VAL A 419 -31.35 10.77 -12.04
CA VAL A 419 -31.49 11.39 -10.70
C VAL A 419 -31.33 12.91 -10.76
N PHE A 420 -30.52 13.43 -11.69
CA PHE A 420 -30.32 14.87 -11.88
C PHE A 420 -30.87 15.36 -13.23
N ALA A 421 -31.84 14.65 -13.80
CA ALA A 421 -32.62 15.23 -14.90
C ALA A 421 -33.25 16.53 -14.37
N PRO A 422 -33.03 17.68 -15.03
CA PRO A 422 -33.67 18.92 -14.61
C PRO A 422 -35.18 18.75 -14.74
N MET A 423 -35.84 18.44 -13.63
CA MET A 423 -37.28 18.48 -13.53
C MET A 423 -37.67 19.94 -13.46
N VAL A 424 -38.24 20.45 -14.56
CA VAL A 424 -38.92 21.74 -14.54
C VAL A 424 -40.18 21.51 -13.72
N ASP A 425 -40.24 22.14 -12.55
CA ASP A 425 -41.44 22.15 -11.72
C ASP A 425 -42.52 22.95 -12.45
N ARG A 426 -43.26 22.27 -13.33
CA ARG A 426 -44.44 22.84 -13.95
C ARG A 426 -45.54 22.73 -12.91
N GLY A 427 -45.67 23.79 -12.11
CA GLY A 427 -46.86 24.00 -11.29
C GLY A 427 -48.07 23.86 -12.20
N VAL A 428 -48.80 22.76 -12.05
CA VAL A 428 -50.10 22.57 -12.70
C VAL A 428 -51.04 23.47 -11.92
N GLY A 429 -51.10 24.73 -12.32
CA GLY A 429 -52.20 25.59 -11.91
C GLY A 429 -53.46 24.95 -12.44
N THR A 430 -54.19 24.23 -11.59
CA THR A 430 -55.60 23.93 -11.82
C THR A 430 -56.27 25.29 -11.88
N SER A 431 -56.46 25.81 -13.09
CA SER A 431 -57.29 26.98 -13.25
C SER A 431 -58.70 26.57 -12.84
N ASP A 432 -59.14 27.03 -11.67
CA ASP A 432 -60.54 26.96 -11.23
C ASP A 432 -61.49 27.74 -12.16
N GLY A 433 -60.99 28.26 -13.29
CA GLY A 433 -61.67 29.14 -14.23
C GLY A 433 -62.75 28.49 -15.11
N LYS A 434 -63.06 27.19 -14.97
CA LYS A 434 -64.18 26.57 -15.72
C LYS A 434 -65.50 26.44 -14.95
N PHE A 435 -65.57 26.87 -13.68
CA PHE A 435 -66.87 26.96 -12.98
C PHE A 435 -67.53 28.35 -13.07
N ALA A 436 -66.82 29.40 -13.51
CA ALA A 436 -67.38 30.75 -13.56
C ALA A 436 -68.17 31.07 -14.85
N VAL A 437 -67.95 30.36 -15.96
CA VAL A 437 -68.62 30.64 -17.25
C VAL A 437 -70.01 30.03 -17.33
N ILE A 438 -70.29 28.95 -16.59
CA ILE A 438 -71.63 28.37 -16.53
C ILE A 438 -72.55 29.23 -15.64
N ALA A 439 -72.04 29.87 -14.59
CA ALA A 439 -72.83 30.71 -13.70
C ALA A 439 -73.28 32.05 -14.32
N THR A 440 -72.50 32.61 -15.26
CA THR A 440 -72.87 33.86 -15.96
C THR A 440 -73.85 33.64 -17.12
N LEU A 441 -73.90 32.44 -17.71
CA LEU A 441 -74.89 32.11 -18.74
C LEU A 441 -76.29 31.81 -18.16
N THR A 442 -76.40 31.29 -16.94
CA THR A 442 -77.71 31.10 -16.27
C THR A 442 -78.31 32.40 -15.73
N ALA A 443 -77.50 33.41 -15.41
CA ALA A 443 -77.99 34.72 -14.93
C ALA A 443 -78.54 35.61 -16.07
N ALA A 444 -78.10 35.40 -17.32
CA ALA A 444 -78.55 36.19 -18.47
C ALA A 444 -79.90 35.71 -19.07
N VAL A 445 -80.43 34.57 -18.64
CA VAL A 445 -81.70 33.98 -19.12
C VAL A 445 -82.87 34.22 -18.12
N MET A 446 -82.60 34.88 -16.98
CA MET A 446 -83.59 35.14 -15.91
C MET A 446 -83.75 36.63 -15.58
N LEU A 447 -83.93 37.49 -16.59
CA LEU A 447 -84.50 38.82 -16.37
C LEU A 447 -85.68 39.03 -17.36
N PRO A 448 -86.87 39.41 -16.84
CA PRO A 448 -88.15 39.46 -17.58
C PRO A 448 -88.28 40.64 -18.56
#